data_AF-A0A7J2KLX1-F1
#
_entry.id   AF-A0A7J2KLX1-F1
#
_cell.length_a   1.000
_cell.length_b   1.000
_cell.length_c   1.000
_cell.angle_alpha   90.00
_cell.angle_beta   90.00
_cell.angle_gamma   90.00
#
_symmetry.space_group_name_H-M   'P 1'
#
loop_
_entity.id
_entity.type
_entity.pdbx_description
1 polymer ?
#
loop_
_entity_poly.entity_id
_entity_poly.type
_entity_poly.pdbx_seq_one_letter_code
_entity_poly.pdbx_strand_id
1 'polypeptide(L)'
;MRKGGVYLFIFIAVFGILVSGIVLAQVENDTLIDTTDTATDAVTDIGIDGTNATVDEGQGDVATGTESEKVLGGLEEEYAGEKITNPGLTPDSAFYFVDEFFDRFGNEIDNREERIAEVKAMIEKGDYQAAKKALDRYNENAKELEKNVDPDKRDEARRSAAVIRRALNEVKDEIPKEERKEFYDDIIEKESSIVTAVEISSKIKDLCVQLAELDPMEYSRICKTGDDAPEWKKKLHKTLTAEQEKEAREFGDIMSECFKTSGNDCRCEDISFYDFSVACSKVAPLAVKCDAGSEDACDMMDEIEMPELPPHLQEIFDDIEMKYGEARYDMHMPPECIKEGASTPKECMLIMVRVHAPFECKDAIKKAIESGEIKDERGARDICDRIMMPPECEGMSPDECARNMMPPECVEKDLSPRECKKFMDSSMKPGMGPGPGFGQDCGGIQDSMKRLECYDNMGKDMGEQY
;
A
#
# COMPACT_ATOMS: atom_id res chain seq x y z
N MET A 1 6.53 86.65 -12.37
CA MET A 1 5.23 86.12 -11.92
C MET A 1 5.51 84.91 -11.05
N ARG A 2 4.97 84.93 -9.82
CA ARG A 2 5.13 83.95 -8.73
C ARG A 2 4.05 82.87 -8.81
N LYS A 3 4.41 81.66 -8.36
CA LYS A 3 3.71 80.64 -7.52
C LYS A 3 4.30 79.27 -7.94
N GLY A 4 5.09 78.52 -7.16
CA GLY A 4 4.93 78.13 -5.74
C GLY A 4 3.76 77.15 -5.66
N GLY A 5 3.86 75.86 -5.34
CA GLY A 5 4.60 75.16 -4.27
C GLY A 5 3.57 74.41 -3.40
N VAL A 6 4.02 73.36 -2.69
CA VAL A 6 3.43 72.74 -1.48
C VAL A 6 2.63 71.40 -1.63
N TYR A 7 3.00 70.46 -0.73
CA TYR A 7 2.39 69.22 -0.21
C TYR A 7 2.83 67.90 -0.89
N LEU A 8 3.70 67.01 -0.37
CA LEU A 8 4.24 66.64 0.97
C LEU A 8 3.20 66.53 2.12
N PHE A 9 3.13 65.34 2.73
CA PHE A 9 2.30 64.90 3.87
C PHE A 9 0.92 64.29 3.55
N ILE A 10 0.87 62.97 3.30
CA ILE A 10 -0.16 62.07 3.87
C ILE A 10 0.51 60.71 4.18
N PHE A 11 1.22 60.66 5.31
CA PHE A 11 1.39 59.45 6.13
C PHE A 11 0.55 59.70 7.39
N ILE A 12 -0.03 58.65 7.97
CA ILE A 12 -0.82 58.64 9.23
C ILE A 12 -2.33 58.95 9.05
N ALA A 13 -3.12 57.97 8.61
CA ALA A 13 -4.58 57.90 8.90
C ALA A 13 -5.24 56.55 8.53
N VAL A 14 -4.66 55.39 8.84
CA VAL A 14 -5.41 54.10 8.83
C VAL A 14 -5.13 53.22 10.07
N PHE A 15 -4.23 53.64 10.96
CA PHE A 15 -4.10 53.06 12.30
C PHE A 15 -4.92 53.89 13.30
N GLY A 16 -6.12 53.43 13.61
CA GLY A 16 -6.96 54.00 14.65
C GLY A 16 -8.42 54.03 14.28
N ILE A 17 -9.11 52.91 14.55
CA ILE A 17 -10.47 52.78 15.09
C ILE A 17 -10.84 51.30 14.94
N LEU A 18 -10.71 50.55 16.03
CA LEU A 18 -11.63 49.48 16.46
C LEU A 18 -11.05 48.78 17.71
N VAL A 19 -10.99 49.53 18.81
CA VAL A 19 -11.03 48.97 20.16
C VAL A 19 -12.11 49.74 20.90
N SER A 20 -13.23 49.06 21.21
CA SER A 20 -13.93 49.14 22.50
C SER A 20 -15.32 48.49 22.40
N GLY A 21 -15.54 47.42 23.18
CA GLY A 21 -16.86 47.15 23.74
C GLY A 21 -17.21 45.68 23.96
N ILE A 22 -17.42 45.33 25.24
CA ILE A 22 -18.05 44.11 25.81
C ILE A 22 -17.03 43.01 26.17
N VAL A 23 -16.45 42.95 27.38
CA VAL A 23 -16.98 42.73 28.75
C VAL A 23 -17.12 41.24 29.12
N LEU A 24 -16.19 40.80 29.98
CA LEU A 24 -16.24 39.89 31.13
C LEU A 24 -16.91 38.51 31.02
N ALA A 25 -16.09 37.48 31.20
CA ALA A 25 -16.33 36.41 32.19
C ALA A 25 -14.99 35.86 32.69
N GLN A 26 -14.75 35.96 34.00
CA GLN A 26 -13.73 35.23 34.76
C GLN A 26 -14.31 33.91 35.27
N VAL A 27 -13.44 33.10 35.92
CA VAL A 27 -13.68 31.91 36.78
C VAL A 27 -13.36 30.62 35.99
N GLU A 28 -12.43 29.73 36.37
CA GLU A 28 -11.77 29.48 37.65
C GLU A 28 -10.39 28.81 37.44
N ASN A 29 -9.60 28.89 38.50
CA ASN A 29 -8.24 28.44 38.67
C ASN A 29 -8.25 27.02 39.26
N ASP A 30 -7.46 26.07 38.74
CA ASP A 30 -7.06 24.91 39.54
C ASP A 30 -5.67 24.36 39.14
N THR A 31 -4.75 24.56 40.09
CA THR A 31 -3.72 23.62 40.60
C THR A 31 -3.04 22.66 39.61
N LEU A 32 -1.80 22.90 39.18
CA LEU A 32 -0.52 22.58 39.87
C LEU A 32 -0.32 21.09 40.19
N ILE A 33 0.40 20.37 39.30
CA ILE A 33 1.41 19.37 39.70
C ILE A 33 2.60 19.47 38.74
N ASP A 34 3.71 19.89 39.32
CA ASP A 34 5.08 19.82 38.84
C ASP A 34 5.64 18.44 39.22
N THR A 35 6.18 17.71 38.25
CA THR A 35 7.23 16.72 38.50
C THR A 35 8.18 16.71 37.32
N THR A 36 9.23 17.53 37.41
CA THR A 36 10.54 17.18 36.88
C THR A 36 10.99 15.86 37.47
N ASP A 37 11.33 14.87 36.64
CA ASP A 37 12.30 13.86 37.01
C ASP A 37 13.30 13.65 35.87
N THR A 38 14.53 14.02 36.19
CA THR A 38 15.77 13.77 35.45
C THR A 38 16.12 12.28 35.48
N ALA A 39 16.40 11.69 34.32
CA ALA A 39 17.23 10.49 34.23
C ALA A 39 18.04 10.50 32.93
N THR A 40 19.27 10.97 33.04
CA THR A 40 20.39 10.59 32.17
C THR A 40 20.80 9.15 32.49
N ASP A 41 20.83 8.27 31.48
CA ASP A 41 22.01 7.51 31.03
C ASP A 41 21.67 6.19 30.31
N ALA A 42 22.58 5.88 29.37
CA ALA A 42 22.95 4.57 28.84
C ALA A 42 22.15 3.96 27.66
N VAL A 43 22.74 4.21 26.49
CA VAL A 43 22.85 3.33 25.31
C VAL A 43 23.11 1.86 25.71
N THR A 44 22.41 0.91 25.09
CA THR A 44 23.00 -0.30 24.47
C THR A 44 22.08 -0.92 23.40
N ASP A 45 22.71 -1.20 22.24
CA ASP A 45 22.48 -2.31 21.30
C ASP A 45 21.08 -2.60 20.74
N ILE A 46 20.89 -2.22 19.47
CA ILE A 46 20.29 -3.12 18.48
C ILE A 46 21.22 -3.15 17.28
N GLY A 47 21.94 -4.27 17.13
CA GLY A 47 22.85 -4.55 16.03
C GLY A 47 22.09 -4.82 14.73
N ILE A 48 22.47 -4.11 13.67
CA ILE A 48 22.14 -4.46 12.30
C ILE A 48 23.35 -5.20 11.74
N ASP A 49 23.18 -6.51 11.56
CA ASP A 49 24.13 -7.39 10.89
C ASP A 49 24.13 -7.05 9.39
N GLY A 50 25.17 -6.34 8.95
CA GLY A 50 25.40 -5.99 7.56
C GLY A 50 26.63 -6.72 7.05
N THR A 51 26.43 -7.81 6.29
CA THR A 51 27.48 -8.37 5.44
C THR A 51 26.96 -8.68 4.03
N ASN A 52 27.40 -7.83 3.09
CA ASN A 52 27.86 -8.14 1.73
C ASN A 52 27.30 -7.19 0.67
N ALA A 53 27.89 -6.00 0.61
CA ALA A 53 28.08 -5.29 -0.65
C ALA A 53 29.57 -4.96 -0.77
N THR A 54 30.28 -5.76 -1.56
CA THR A 54 31.65 -5.48 -1.99
C THR A 54 31.63 -4.22 -2.86
N VAL A 55 32.27 -3.15 -2.39
CA VAL A 55 32.62 -1.99 -3.21
C VAL A 55 34.13 -1.98 -3.38
N ASP A 56 34.51 -1.96 -4.64
CA ASP A 56 35.84 -1.97 -5.24
C ASP A 56 36.72 -0.82 -4.70
N GLU A 57 37.88 -1.16 -4.14
CA GLU A 57 38.89 -0.18 -3.71
C GLU A 57 39.66 0.36 -4.93
N GLY A 58 39.11 1.42 -5.53
CA GLY A 58 39.82 2.30 -6.44
C GLY A 58 40.59 3.38 -5.67
N GLN A 59 41.90 3.22 -5.63
CA GLN A 59 42.91 4.05 -4.98
C GLN A 59 42.90 5.52 -5.48
N GLY A 60 42.72 6.50 -4.57
CA GLY A 60 42.85 7.93 -4.87
C GLY A 60 42.70 8.85 -3.65
N ASP A 61 43.84 9.41 -3.21
CA ASP A 61 44.11 10.54 -2.31
C ASP A 61 43.11 10.94 -1.19
N VAL A 62 43.63 10.85 0.04
CA VAL A 62 43.00 11.26 1.30
C VAL A 62 42.81 12.78 1.33
N ALA A 63 41.61 13.25 0.99
CA ALA A 63 41.13 14.58 1.34
C ALA A 63 40.74 14.61 2.83
N THR A 64 41.54 15.29 3.65
CA THR A 64 41.34 15.54 5.08
C THR A 64 40.27 16.61 5.35
N GLY A 65 39.13 16.55 4.66
CA GLY A 65 37.96 17.39 4.91
C GLY A 65 36.99 16.72 5.88
N THR A 66 36.20 17.52 6.59
CA THR A 66 35.05 17.03 7.38
C THR A 66 34.04 16.34 6.45
N GLU A 67 33.17 15.47 6.98
CA GLU A 67 32.15 14.78 6.17
C GLU A 67 31.27 15.77 5.40
N SER A 68 30.90 16.89 6.03
CA SER A 68 30.18 18.00 5.42
C SER A 68 30.92 18.63 4.23
N GLU A 69 32.25 18.79 4.34
CA GLU A 69 33.07 19.31 3.25
C GLU A 69 33.17 18.33 2.06
N LYS A 70 33.09 17.02 2.31
CA LYS A 70 33.09 16.03 1.23
C LYS A 70 31.76 16.02 0.49
N VAL A 71 30.65 16.01 1.23
CA VAL A 71 29.28 16.04 0.66
C VAL A 71 29.12 17.24 -0.25
N LEU A 72 29.43 18.44 0.25
CA LEU A 72 29.29 19.66 -0.53
C LEU A 72 30.35 19.79 -1.64
N GLY A 73 31.51 19.13 -1.50
CA GLY A 73 32.56 19.09 -2.52
C GLY A 73 32.17 18.37 -3.78
N GLY A 74 31.49 17.23 -3.65
CA GLY A 74 30.91 16.54 -4.80
C GLY A 74 29.91 17.41 -5.55
N LEU A 75 29.11 18.22 -4.83
CA LEU A 75 28.12 19.11 -5.46
C LEU A 75 28.76 20.29 -6.19
N GLU A 76 29.85 20.86 -5.69
CA GLU A 76 30.55 21.95 -6.38
C GLU A 76 31.10 21.53 -7.76
N GLU A 77 31.52 20.27 -7.89
CA GLU A 77 31.94 19.67 -9.16
C GLU A 77 30.74 19.40 -10.07
N GLU A 78 29.64 18.86 -9.52
CA GLU A 78 28.40 18.56 -10.24
C GLU A 78 27.76 19.82 -10.84
N TYR A 79 27.71 20.92 -10.07
CA TYR A 79 27.14 22.21 -10.47
C TYR A 79 28.23 23.25 -10.80
N ALA A 80 29.30 22.79 -11.46
CA ALA A 80 30.39 23.65 -11.91
C ALA A 80 29.88 24.71 -12.92
N GLY A 81 30.15 25.98 -12.64
CA GLY A 81 29.81 27.10 -13.53
C GLY A 81 28.56 27.89 -13.14
N GLU A 82 27.74 27.38 -12.21
CA GLU A 82 26.66 28.16 -11.61
C GLU A 82 27.21 29.25 -10.66
N LYS A 83 26.44 30.31 -10.42
CA LYS A 83 26.86 31.40 -9.55
C LYS A 83 25.77 31.71 -8.55
N ILE A 84 26.21 32.12 -7.37
CA ILE A 84 25.30 32.64 -6.35
C ILE A 84 24.50 33.81 -6.90
N THR A 85 23.23 33.89 -6.49
CA THR A 85 22.34 34.99 -6.84
C THR A 85 22.89 36.38 -6.44
N ASN A 86 22.27 37.42 -7.00
CA ASN A 86 22.63 38.80 -6.67
C ASN A 86 22.14 39.14 -5.25
N PRO A 87 22.97 39.76 -4.38
CA PRO A 87 22.61 40.11 -2.99
C PRO A 87 21.52 41.18 -2.82
N GLY A 88 20.79 41.57 -3.87
CA GLY A 88 19.67 42.50 -3.76
C GLY A 88 20.02 43.82 -3.06
N LEU A 89 19.17 44.23 -2.11
CA LEU A 89 19.44 45.32 -1.18
C LEU A 89 20.13 44.77 0.06
N THR A 90 21.36 45.20 0.34
CA THR A 90 22.13 44.71 1.49
C THR A 90 21.74 45.38 2.82
N PRO A 91 22.06 44.76 3.99
CA PRO A 91 21.64 45.25 5.31
C PRO A 91 22.09 46.67 5.71
N ASP A 92 23.14 47.19 5.06
CA ASP A 92 23.64 48.57 5.19
C ASP A 92 22.79 49.61 4.43
N SER A 93 21.80 49.18 3.64
CA SER A 93 20.87 50.05 2.91
C SER A 93 19.72 50.55 3.77
N ALA A 94 19.39 51.85 3.65
CA ALA A 94 18.22 52.45 4.30
C ALA A 94 16.86 51.87 3.84
N PHE A 95 16.85 51.16 2.70
CA PHE A 95 15.66 50.51 2.14
C PHE A 95 15.64 49.00 2.32
N TYR A 96 16.55 48.42 3.12
CA TYR A 96 16.62 46.98 3.39
C TYR A 96 15.28 46.39 3.87
N PHE A 97 14.48 47.18 4.61
CA PHE A 97 13.14 46.78 5.07
C PHE A 97 12.16 46.44 3.93
N VAL A 98 12.41 46.94 2.70
CA VAL A 98 11.61 46.63 1.52
C VAL A 98 11.93 45.23 1.02
N ASP A 99 13.21 44.87 1.04
CA ASP A 99 13.71 43.54 0.69
C ASP A 99 13.15 42.48 1.65
N GLU A 100 13.29 42.72 2.96
CA GLU A 100 12.74 41.87 4.03
C GLU A 100 11.21 41.67 3.92
N PHE A 101 10.49 42.63 3.34
CA PHE A 101 9.06 42.50 3.12
C PHE A 101 8.76 41.55 1.96
N PHE A 102 9.53 41.61 0.88
CA PHE A 102 9.31 40.77 -0.30
C PHE A 102 9.82 39.34 -0.13
N ASP A 103 10.87 39.11 0.67
CA ASP A 103 11.37 37.76 1.01
C ASP A 103 10.30 36.85 1.59
N ARG A 104 9.35 37.40 2.36
CA ARG A 104 8.23 36.63 2.94
C ARG A 104 7.34 35.97 1.88
N PHE A 105 7.43 36.41 0.65
CA PHE A 105 6.69 35.89 -0.50
C PHE A 105 7.59 35.09 -1.46
N GLY A 106 8.90 35.03 -1.20
CA GLY A 106 9.90 34.28 -1.95
C GLY A 106 10.01 32.80 -1.52
N ASN A 107 10.71 32.00 -2.32
CA ASN A 107 11.03 30.60 -2.02
C ASN A 107 12.18 30.55 -0.99
N GLU A 108 12.07 29.68 0.01
CA GLU A 108 13.05 29.53 1.10
C GLU A 108 14.47 29.24 0.60
N ILE A 109 14.60 28.48 -0.50
CA ILE A 109 15.90 28.17 -1.12
C ILE A 109 16.55 29.44 -1.68
N ASP A 110 15.79 30.24 -2.43
CA ASP A 110 16.28 31.48 -3.05
C ASP A 110 16.61 32.53 -1.98
N ASN A 111 15.73 32.70 -0.99
CA ASN A 111 15.92 33.64 0.11
C ASN A 111 17.21 33.33 0.88
N ARG A 112 17.47 32.04 1.15
CA ARG A 112 18.69 31.57 1.83
C ARG A 112 19.94 31.88 1.01
N GLU A 113 19.90 31.60 -0.29
CA GLU A 113 21.00 31.89 -1.21
C GLU A 113 21.30 33.40 -1.27
N GLU A 114 20.26 34.24 -1.32
CA GLU A 114 20.38 35.70 -1.28
C GLU A 114 21.01 36.19 0.03
N ARG A 115 20.57 35.67 1.19
CA ARG A 115 21.19 36.05 2.47
C ARG A 115 22.67 35.70 2.53
N ILE A 116 23.12 34.58 1.94
CA ILE A 116 24.56 34.28 1.84
C ILE A 116 25.27 35.24 0.89
N ALA A 117 24.64 35.63 -0.22
CA ALA A 117 25.21 36.65 -1.11
C ALA A 117 25.41 37.99 -0.37
N GLU A 118 24.48 38.37 0.51
CA GLU A 118 24.62 39.54 1.37
C GLU A 118 25.74 39.39 2.39
N VAL A 119 25.82 38.25 3.08
CA VAL A 119 26.91 37.93 4.01
C VAL A 119 28.25 38.10 3.31
N LYS A 120 28.41 37.52 2.12
CA LYS A 120 29.61 37.66 1.28
C LYS A 120 29.91 39.14 1.00
N ALA A 121 28.94 39.89 0.50
CA ALA A 121 29.11 41.30 0.17
C ALA A 121 29.48 42.17 1.39
N MET A 122 28.98 41.83 2.58
CA MET A 122 29.32 42.55 3.82
C MET A 122 30.71 42.19 4.33
N ILE A 123 31.13 40.92 4.21
CA ILE A 123 32.50 40.48 4.55
C ILE A 123 33.53 41.18 3.66
N GLU A 124 33.29 41.26 2.34
CA GLU A 124 34.17 41.98 1.39
C GLU A 124 34.33 43.48 1.74
N LYS A 125 33.30 44.08 2.35
CA LYS A 125 33.34 45.47 2.87
C LYS A 125 33.97 45.59 4.26
N GLY A 126 34.23 44.48 4.94
CA GLY A 126 34.67 44.43 6.34
C GLY A 126 33.59 44.82 7.35
N ASP A 127 32.31 44.82 6.97
CA ASP A 127 31.18 45.15 7.86
C ASP A 127 30.57 43.88 8.47
N TYR A 128 31.26 43.34 9.47
CA TYR A 128 30.83 42.11 10.16
C TYR A 128 29.52 42.27 10.95
N GLN A 129 29.14 43.49 11.32
CA GLN A 129 27.87 43.73 12.01
C GLN A 129 26.69 43.60 11.03
N ALA A 130 26.82 44.18 9.83
CA ALA A 130 25.85 43.99 8.77
C ALA A 130 25.82 42.53 8.29
N ALA A 131 26.98 41.88 8.17
CA ALA A 131 27.08 40.46 7.82
C ALA A 131 26.32 39.57 8.83
N LYS A 132 26.47 39.83 10.14
CA LYS A 132 25.78 39.08 11.19
C LYS A 132 24.25 39.20 11.07
N LYS A 133 23.74 40.38 10.69
CA LYS A 133 22.30 40.58 10.46
C LYS A 133 21.76 39.73 9.30
N ALA A 134 22.51 39.62 8.20
CA ALA A 134 22.15 38.71 7.10
C ALA A 134 22.26 37.24 7.52
N LEU A 135 23.27 36.90 8.33
CA LEU A 135 23.47 35.55 8.85
C LEU A 135 22.33 35.08 9.77
N ASP A 136 21.83 35.94 10.66
CA ASP A 136 20.68 35.62 11.52
C ASP A 136 19.45 35.22 10.67
N ARG A 137 19.22 35.92 9.56
CA ARG A 137 18.14 35.62 8.61
C ARG A 137 18.39 34.34 7.82
N TYR A 138 19.63 34.14 7.38
CA TYR A 138 20.03 32.86 6.79
C TYR A 138 19.69 31.70 7.73
N ASN A 139 20.04 31.81 9.02
CA ASN A 139 19.80 30.76 10.00
C ASN A 139 18.30 30.46 10.22
N GLU A 140 17.46 31.50 10.22
CA GLU A 140 16.00 31.34 10.27
C GLU A 140 15.49 30.57 9.04
N ASN A 141 15.87 31.00 7.83
CA ASN A 141 15.45 30.38 6.57
C ASN A 141 15.98 28.94 6.43
N ALA A 142 17.25 28.72 6.75
CA ALA A 142 17.90 27.42 6.68
C ALA A 142 17.26 26.41 7.64
N LYS A 143 16.85 26.84 8.84
CA LYS A 143 16.17 25.99 9.81
C LYS A 143 14.76 25.61 9.35
N GLU A 144 14.01 26.55 8.78
CA GLU A 144 12.67 26.26 8.26
C GLU A 144 12.74 25.31 7.06
N LEU A 145 13.65 25.59 6.13
CA LEU A 145 13.91 24.74 4.97
C LEU A 145 14.32 23.33 5.39
N GLU A 146 15.28 23.17 6.30
CA GLU A 146 15.72 21.85 6.79
C GLU A 146 14.56 21.01 7.34
N LYS A 147 13.62 21.64 8.06
CA LYS A 147 12.47 20.97 8.65
C LYS A 147 11.42 20.57 7.60
N ASN A 148 11.19 21.43 6.60
CA ASN A 148 10.09 21.29 5.65
C ASN A 148 10.58 21.05 4.21
N VAL A 149 11.80 20.54 4.04
CA VAL A 149 12.44 20.42 2.74
C VAL A 149 11.60 19.59 1.77
N ASP A 150 11.19 20.22 0.68
CA ASP A 150 10.38 19.57 -0.35
C ASP A 150 11.27 18.66 -1.20
N PRO A 151 11.04 17.33 -1.23
CA PRO A 151 11.80 16.41 -2.06
C PRO A 151 11.74 16.75 -3.56
N ASP A 152 10.68 17.40 -4.03
CA ASP A 152 10.57 17.84 -5.43
C ASP A 152 11.56 18.95 -5.79
N LYS A 153 12.17 19.58 -4.79
CA LYS A 153 13.22 20.60 -4.94
C LYS A 153 14.62 20.06 -4.66
N ARG A 154 14.82 18.75 -4.67
CA ARG A 154 16.12 18.10 -4.40
C ARG A 154 17.27 18.74 -5.18
N ASP A 155 17.15 18.83 -6.50
CA ASP A 155 18.25 19.35 -7.33
C ASP A 155 18.47 20.85 -7.13
N GLU A 156 17.40 21.62 -6.86
CA GLU A 156 17.48 23.04 -6.53
C GLU A 156 18.21 23.27 -5.20
N ALA A 157 17.89 22.47 -4.18
CA ALA A 157 18.53 22.53 -2.86
C ALA A 157 20.01 22.13 -2.93
N ARG A 158 20.34 21.06 -3.68
CA ARG A 158 21.73 20.60 -3.93
C ARG A 158 22.54 21.66 -4.66
N ARG A 159 21.98 22.22 -5.74
CA ARG A 159 22.60 23.31 -6.51
C ARG A 159 22.85 24.54 -5.65
N SER A 160 21.84 24.96 -4.88
CA SER A 160 21.92 26.13 -4.01
C SER A 160 23.02 25.95 -2.93
N ALA A 161 23.09 24.77 -2.30
CA ALA A 161 24.15 24.46 -1.33
C ALA A 161 25.57 24.51 -1.95
N ALA A 162 25.71 24.06 -3.20
CA ALA A 162 26.97 24.11 -3.94
C ALA A 162 27.43 25.56 -4.20
N VAL A 163 26.52 26.43 -4.66
CA VAL A 163 26.86 27.84 -4.93
C VAL A 163 27.10 28.63 -3.64
N ILE A 164 26.40 28.32 -2.56
CA ILE A 164 26.63 28.89 -1.22
C ILE A 164 28.05 28.55 -0.74
N ARG A 165 28.43 27.27 -0.79
CA ARG A 165 29.77 26.85 -0.39
C ARG A 165 30.86 27.54 -1.20
N ARG A 166 30.68 27.63 -2.51
CA ARG A 166 31.61 28.31 -3.42
C ARG A 166 31.76 29.78 -3.06
N ALA A 167 30.64 30.47 -2.83
CA ALA A 167 30.63 31.88 -2.44
C ALA A 167 31.38 32.13 -1.12
N LEU A 168 31.21 31.24 -0.14
CA LEU A 168 31.91 31.33 1.15
C LEU A 168 33.40 30.99 1.03
N ASN A 169 33.77 30.03 0.19
CA ASN A 169 35.17 29.71 -0.12
C ASN A 169 35.92 30.91 -0.70
N GLU A 170 35.27 31.73 -1.52
CA GLU A 170 35.86 32.94 -2.11
C GLU A 170 36.26 34.00 -1.07
N VAL A 171 35.51 34.11 0.04
CA VAL A 171 35.77 35.10 1.10
C VAL A 171 36.40 34.49 2.37
N LYS A 172 36.66 33.18 2.39
CA LYS A 172 37.15 32.44 3.57
C LYS A 172 38.42 33.03 4.19
N ASP A 173 39.32 33.53 3.34
CA ASP A 173 40.59 34.11 3.77
C ASP A 173 40.46 35.57 4.26
N GLU A 174 39.36 36.24 3.93
CA GLU A 174 39.02 37.59 4.41
C GLU A 174 38.39 37.54 5.80
N ILE A 175 37.78 36.40 6.18
CA ILE A 175 37.15 36.20 7.49
C ILE A 175 38.21 36.00 8.60
N PRO A 176 38.19 36.82 9.68
CA PRO A 176 39.06 36.65 10.84
C PRO A 176 38.92 35.26 11.44
N LYS A 177 40.03 34.72 11.98
CA LYS A 177 40.03 33.35 12.53
C LYS A 177 39.02 33.17 13.65
N GLU A 178 38.78 34.22 14.43
CA GLU A 178 37.86 34.26 15.56
C GLU A 178 36.39 34.19 15.12
N GLU A 179 36.08 34.71 13.93
CA GLU A 179 34.73 34.81 13.36
C GLU A 179 34.45 33.68 12.34
N ARG A 180 35.49 32.93 11.94
CA ARG A 180 35.42 31.87 10.93
C ARG A 180 34.42 30.77 11.27
N LYS A 181 34.26 30.46 12.55
CA LYS A 181 33.27 29.47 12.98
C LYS A 181 31.86 29.88 12.56
N GLU A 182 31.46 31.10 12.91
CA GLU A 182 30.11 31.61 12.71
C GLU A 182 29.83 31.91 11.22
N PHE A 183 30.78 32.51 10.51
CA PHE A 183 30.59 32.94 9.11
C PHE A 183 30.98 31.89 8.06
N TYR A 184 31.52 30.74 8.45
CA TYR A 184 31.91 29.70 7.50
C TYR A 184 31.56 28.30 8.04
N ASP A 185 32.16 27.85 9.15
CA ASP A 185 32.04 26.45 9.56
C ASP A 185 30.59 26.04 9.87
N ASP A 186 29.87 26.86 10.64
CA ASP A 186 28.47 26.60 11.02
C ASP A 186 27.53 26.63 9.79
N ILE A 187 27.84 27.47 8.78
CA ILE A 187 27.08 27.54 7.53
C ILE A 187 27.29 26.27 6.70
N ILE A 188 28.55 25.84 6.54
CA ILE A 188 28.91 24.62 5.81
C ILE A 188 28.26 23.38 6.45
N GLU A 189 28.23 23.31 7.78
CA GLU A 189 27.55 22.23 8.49
C GLU A 189 26.04 22.26 8.24
N LYS A 190 25.41 23.43 8.34
CA LYS A 190 23.98 23.60 8.11
C LYS A 190 23.57 23.24 6.67
N GLU A 191 24.33 23.68 5.67
CA GLU A 191 24.08 23.36 4.26
C GLU A 191 24.20 21.86 3.98
N SER A 192 25.19 21.20 4.57
CA SER A 192 25.32 19.74 4.47
C SER A 192 24.13 19.01 5.11
N SER A 193 23.60 19.53 6.22
CA SER A 193 22.40 18.96 6.85
C SER A 193 21.16 19.10 5.95
N ILE A 194 20.96 20.26 5.31
CA ILE A 194 19.85 20.49 4.37
C ILE A 194 19.94 19.55 3.16
N VAL A 195 21.13 19.38 2.58
CA VAL A 195 21.37 18.42 1.50
C VAL A 195 21.00 17.00 1.96
N THR A 196 21.43 16.61 3.16
CA THR A 196 21.12 15.29 3.71
C THR A 196 19.62 15.11 3.92
N ALA A 197 18.95 16.13 4.46
CA ALA A 197 17.51 16.13 4.70
C ALA A 197 16.73 15.95 3.39
N VAL A 198 17.12 16.63 2.30
CA VAL A 198 16.43 16.50 1.00
C VAL A 198 16.68 15.15 0.32
N GLU A 199 17.88 14.58 0.48
CA GLU A 199 18.18 13.23 -0.02
C GLU A 199 17.35 12.17 0.72
N ILE A 200 17.20 12.31 2.04
CA ILE A 200 16.37 11.42 2.85
C ILE A 200 14.88 11.60 2.48
N SER A 201 14.40 12.84 2.40
CA SER A 201 12.99 13.09 2.06
C SER A 201 12.63 12.58 0.67
N SER A 202 13.54 12.70 -0.30
CA SER A 202 13.36 12.18 -1.66
C SER A 202 13.24 10.66 -1.66
N LYS A 203 14.15 9.97 -0.96
CA LYS A 203 14.07 8.50 -0.82
C LYS A 203 12.79 8.05 -0.11
N ILE A 204 12.38 8.77 0.94
CA ILE A 204 11.11 8.47 1.62
C ILE A 204 9.93 8.65 0.66
N LYS A 205 9.91 9.73 -0.12
CA LYS A 205 8.86 9.96 -1.12
C LYS A 205 8.80 8.80 -2.11
N ASP A 206 9.93 8.42 -2.70
CA ASP A 206 9.99 7.37 -3.71
C ASP A 206 9.54 6.01 -3.16
N LEU A 207 9.99 5.65 -1.96
CA LEU A 207 9.59 4.41 -1.29
C LEU A 207 8.11 4.41 -0.94
N CYS A 208 7.58 5.54 -0.48
CA CYS A 208 6.17 5.67 -0.15
C CYS A 208 5.25 5.64 -1.38
N VAL A 209 5.68 6.19 -2.52
CA VAL A 209 4.94 6.07 -3.79
C VAL A 209 4.90 4.61 -4.23
N GLN A 210 6.06 3.93 -4.26
CA GLN A 210 6.11 2.50 -4.60
C GLN A 210 5.28 1.63 -3.65
N LEU A 211 5.31 1.94 -2.35
CA LEU A 211 4.52 1.20 -1.38
C LEU A 211 3.01 1.46 -1.55
N ALA A 212 2.60 2.66 -1.94
CA ALA A 212 1.18 2.94 -2.21
C ALA A 212 0.64 2.18 -3.42
N GLU A 213 1.49 1.90 -4.41
CA GLU A 213 1.18 1.07 -5.58
C GLU A 213 1.12 -0.42 -5.22
N LEU A 214 2.05 -0.91 -4.39
CA LEU A 214 2.16 -2.33 -4.03
C LEU A 214 1.21 -2.75 -2.91
N ASP A 215 1.17 -1.98 -1.82
CA ASP A 215 0.39 -2.27 -0.61
C ASP A 215 -0.11 -0.96 0.06
N PRO A 216 -1.28 -0.46 -0.35
CA PRO A 216 -1.97 0.67 0.26
C PRO A 216 -2.13 0.60 1.79
N MET A 217 -2.29 -0.59 2.37
CA MET A 217 -2.49 -0.76 3.80
C MET A 217 -1.19 -0.53 4.56
N GLU A 218 -0.10 -1.13 4.06
CA GLU A 218 1.23 -0.89 4.59
C GLU A 218 1.69 0.55 4.37
N TYR A 219 1.35 1.14 3.23
CA TYR A 219 1.51 2.58 3.01
C TYR A 219 0.78 3.40 4.09
N SER A 220 -0.50 3.11 4.35
CA SER A 220 -1.26 3.83 5.38
C SER A 220 -0.72 3.60 6.79
N ARG A 221 0.02 2.51 7.03
CA ARG A 221 0.64 2.22 8.33
C ARG A 221 1.98 2.93 8.52
N ILE A 222 2.81 2.96 7.47
CA ILE A 222 4.22 3.42 7.54
C ILE A 222 4.37 4.86 7.05
N CYS A 223 3.72 5.19 5.93
CA CYS A 223 3.89 6.44 5.22
C CYS A 223 2.87 7.51 5.61
N LYS A 224 1.72 7.13 6.17
CA LYS A 224 0.76 8.09 6.72
C LYS A 224 1.36 8.77 7.96
N THR A 225 1.20 10.08 8.03
CA THR A 225 1.68 10.89 9.15
C THR A 225 0.59 11.84 9.64
N GLY A 226 0.71 12.26 10.90
CA GLY A 226 -0.23 13.19 11.54
C GLY A 226 -0.10 14.63 11.08
N ASP A 227 -0.81 15.52 11.78
CA ASP A 227 -0.88 16.96 11.46
C ASP A 227 0.45 17.70 11.64
N ASP A 228 1.42 17.10 12.35
CA ASP A 228 2.76 17.62 12.60
C ASP A 228 3.76 17.31 11.46
N ALA A 229 3.35 16.54 10.46
CA ALA A 229 4.19 16.18 9.33
C ALA A 229 4.56 17.36 8.42
N PRO A 230 5.68 17.28 7.69
CA PRO A 230 6.01 18.25 6.65
C PRO A 230 4.91 18.37 5.59
N GLU A 231 4.71 19.58 5.05
CA GLU A 231 3.63 19.87 4.11
C GLU A 231 3.70 19.04 2.83
N TRP A 232 4.90 18.77 2.30
CA TRP A 232 5.07 17.92 1.12
C TRP A 232 4.52 16.51 1.36
N LYS A 233 4.68 15.96 2.57
CA LYS A 233 4.23 14.61 2.91
C LYS A 233 2.71 14.55 3.07
N LYS A 234 2.11 15.59 3.66
CA LYS A 234 0.65 15.77 3.69
C LYS A 234 0.06 15.86 2.29
N LYS A 235 0.71 16.63 1.41
CA LYS A 235 0.30 16.77 0.00
C LYS A 235 0.42 15.44 -0.75
N LEU A 236 1.51 14.70 -0.54
CA LEU A 236 1.71 13.37 -1.11
C LEU A 236 0.59 12.42 -0.70
N HIS A 237 0.25 12.36 0.59
CA HIS A 237 -0.83 11.50 1.09
C HIS A 237 -2.18 11.83 0.43
N LYS A 238 -2.55 13.11 0.38
CA LYS A 238 -3.78 13.55 -0.27
C LYS A 238 -3.82 13.19 -1.76
N THR A 239 -2.69 13.30 -2.44
CA THR A 239 -2.58 13.02 -3.89
C THR A 239 -2.77 11.52 -4.15
N LEU A 240 -2.01 10.68 -3.44
CA LEU A 240 -2.09 9.22 -3.60
C LEU A 240 -3.48 8.68 -3.27
N THR A 241 -4.14 9.17 -2.22
CA THR A 241 -5.51 8.77 -1.90
C THR A 241 -6.51 9.15 -3.01
N ALA A 242 -6.39 10.34 -3.60
CA ALA A 242 -7.26 10.76 -4.70
C ALA A 242 -7.04 9.93 -5.97
N GLU A 243 -5.80 9.54 -6.25
CA GLU A 243 -5.43 8.66 -7.37
C GLU A 243 -5.96 7.24 -7.15
N GLN A 244 -5.76 6.67 -5.96
CA GLN A 244 -6.30 5.36 -5.58
C GLN A 244 -7.83 5.34 -5.69
N GLU A 245 -8.53 6.36 -5.20
CA GLU A 245 -9.99 6.45 -5.35
C GLU A 245 -10.43 6.50 -6.82
N LYS A 246 -9.67 7.20 -7.68
CA LYS A 246 -9.98 7.29 -9.11
C LYS A 246 -9.76 5.95 -9.79
N GLU A 247 -8.62 5.32 -9.53
CA GLU A 247 -8.29 3.98 -10.02
C GLU A 247 -9.35 2.97 -9.61
N ALA A 248 -9.75 2.97 -8.34
CA ALA A 248 -10.76 2.10 -7.78
C ALA A 248 -12.13 2.28 -8.50
N ARG A 249 -12.53 3.53 -8.79
CA ARG A 249 -13.74 3.81 -9.59
C ARG A 249 -13.63 3.28 -11.02
N GLU A 250 -12.53 3.55 -11.72
CA GLU A 250 -12.32 3.11 -13.11
C GLU A 250 -12.27 1.59 -13.21
N PHE A 251 -11.55 0.93 -12.29
CA PHE A 251 -11.53 -0.52 -12.13
C PHE A 251 -12.94 -1.08 -11.90
N GLY A 252 -13.69 -0.50 -10.95
CA GLY A 252 -15.05 -0.93 -10.65
C GLY A 252 -16.03 -0.79 -11.82
N ASP A 253 -15.88 0.25 -12.63
CA ASP A 253 -16.68 0.46 -13.85
C ASP A 253 -16.36 -0.61 -14.91
N ILE A 254 -15.08 -0.89 -15.17
CA ILE A 254 -14.63 -1.94 -16.10
C ILE A 254 -15.13 -3.30 -15.65
N MET A 255 -14.93 -3.66 -14.38
CA MET A 255 -15.34 -4.96 -13.86
C MET A 255 -16.86 -5.11 -13.83
N SER A 256 -17.60 -4.06 -13.50
CA SER A 256 -19.06 -4.07 -13.59
C SER A 256 -19.58 -4.30 -15.01
N GLU A 257 -18.95 -3.70 -16.01
CA GLU A 257 -19.28 -3.90 -17.44
C GLU A 257 -18.99 -5.34 -17.88
N CYS A 258 -17.82 -5.85 -17.50
CA CYS A 258 -17.38 -7.21 -17.78
C CYS A 258 -18.33 -8.26 -17.20
N PHE A 259 -18.71 -8.11 -15.92
CA PHE A 259 -19.62 -9.05 -15.26
C PHE A 259 -21.05 -8.97 -15.81
N LYS A 260 -21.56 -7.78 -16.15
CA LYS A 260 -22.90 -7.59 -16.75
C LYS A 260 -23.06 -8.29 -18.09
N THR A 261 -21.98 -8.41 -18.85
CA THR A 261 -22.01 -8.92 -20.23
C THR A 261 -21.43 -10.33 -20.34
N SER A 262 -21.18 -11.00 -19.21
CA SER A 262 -20.50 -12.31 -19.15
C SER A 262 -19.18 -12.31 -19.93
N GLY A 263 -18.45 -11.19 -19.92
CA GLY A 263 -17.17 -11.03 -20.59
C GLY A 263 -17.23 -10.59 -22.06
N ASN A 264 -18.41 -10.34 -22.64
CA ASN A 264 -18.53 -9.88 -24.03
C ASN A 264 -17.95 -8.46 -24.21
N ASP A 265 -18.28 -7.55 -23.30
CA ASP A 265 -17.78 -6.18 -23.28
C ASP A 265 -16.90 -6.03 -22.03
N CYS A 266 -15.63 -6.43 -22.17
CA CYS A 266 -14.66 -6.41 -21.08
C CYS A 266 -13.36 -5.72 -21.51
N ARG A 267 -13.15 -4.49 -21.02
CA ARG A 267 -11.98 -3.66 -21.35
C ARG A 267 -10.79 -3.98 -20.45
N CYS A 268 -10.34 -5.24 -20.48
CA CYS A 268 -9.23 -5.69 -19.63
C CYS A 268 -7.95 -4.88 -19.85
N GLU A 269 -7.71 -4.36 -21.07
CA GLU A 269 -6.55 -3.52 -21.40
C GLU A 269 -6.53 -2.16 -20.69
N ASP A 270 -7.68 -1.68 -20.22
CA ASP A 270 -7.81 -0.42 -19.49
C ASP A 270 -7.51 -0.58 -17.98
N ILE A 271 -7.28 -1.80 -17.50
CA ILE A 271 -6.98 -2.08 -16.08
C ILE A 271 -5.52 -1.73 -15.80
N SER A 272 -5.31 -0.84 -14.83
CA SER A 272 -4.00 -0.35 -14.39
C SER A 272 -3.10 -1.45 -13.81
N PHE A 273 -3.68 -2.40 -13.06
CA PHE A 273 -2.93 -3.50 -12.46
C PHE A 273 -2.66 -4.62 -13.48
N TYR A 274 -1.42 -4.67 -13.97
CA TYR A 274 -1.01 -5.48 -15.11
C TYR A 274 -1.28 -6.98 -14.95
N ASP A 275 -0.97 -7.57 -13.80
CA ASP A 275 -1.15 -9.02 -13.62
C ASP A 275 -2.64 -9.39 -13.71
N PHE A 276 -3.51 -8.54 -13.17
CA PHE A 276 -4.96 -8.73 -13.28
C PHE A 276 -5.48 -8.42 -14.69
N SER A 277 -4.92 -7.45 -15.41
CA SER A 277 -5.30 -7.20 -16.80
C SER A 277 -5.01 -8.41 -17.70
N VAL A 278 -3.89 -9.09 -17.45
CA VAL A 278 -3.51 -10.34 -18.13
C VAL A 278 -4.45 -11.49 -17.76
N ALA A 279 -4.79 -11.65 -16.47
CA ALA A 279 -5.74 -12.66 -16.02
C ALA A 279 -7.15 -12.42 -16.59
N CYS A 280 -7.65 -11.18 -16.48
CA CYS A 280 -8.92 -10.72 -17.06
C CYS A 280 -8.99 -11.05 -18.55
N SER A 281 -7.94 -10.76 -19.32
CA SER A 281 -7.91 -11.00 -20.78
C SER A 281 -8.00 -12.49 -21.15
N LYS A 282 -7.63 -13.40 -20.24
CA LYS A 282 -7.78 -14.84 -20.41
C LYS A 282 -9.17 -15.31 -19.97
N VAL A 283 -9.66 -14.79 -18.84
CA VAL A 283 -10.93 -15.18 -18.22
C VAL A 283 -12.14 -14.68 -19.00
N ALA A 284 -12.15 -13.42 -19.44
CA ALA A 284 -13.27 -12.82 -20.16
C ALA A 284 -13.78 -13.64 -21.37
N PRO A 285 -12.92 -14.09 -22.32
CA PRO A 285 -13.39 -14.91 -23.44
C PRO A 285 -13.81 -16.33 -23.04
N LEU A 286 -13.31 -16.86 -21.93
CA LEU A 286 -13.78 -18.14 -21.38
C LEU A 286 -15.16 -17.98 -20.75
N ALA A 287 -15.39 -16.89 -20.03
CA ALA A 287 -16.70 -16.55 -19.45
C ALA A 287 -17.79 -16.47 -20.54
N VAL A 288 -17.50 -15.85 -21.69
CA VAL A 288 -18.44 -15.79 -22.83
C VAL A 288 -18.81 -17.19 -23.34
N LYS A 289 -17.83 -18.10 -23.42
CA LYS A 289 -18.06 -19.47 -23.89
C LYS A 289 -18.79 -20.32 -22.85
N CYS A 290 -18.46 -20.12 -21.57
CA CYS A 290 -19.13 -20.77 -20.45
C CYS A 290 -20.61 -20.36 -20.41
N ASP A 291 -20.90 -19.06 -20.53
CA ASP A 291 -22.27 -18.52 -20.64
C ASP A 291 -23.04 -19.08 -21.85
N ALA A 292 -22.35 -19.38 -22.94
CA ALA A 292 -22.91 -20.06 -24.11
C ALA A 292 -23.09 -21.60 -23.94
N GLY A 293 -22.74 -22.17 -22.79
CA GLY A 293 -22.95 -23.58 -22.42
C GLY A 293 -21.74 -24.50 -22.64
N SER A 294 -20.53 -23.97 -22.73
CA SER A 294 -19.30 -24.78 -22.87
C SER A 294 -18.74 -25.18 -21.50
N GLU A 295 -19.04 -26.39 -21.03
CA GLU A 295 -18.53 -26.95 -19.77
C GLU A 295 -16.98 -26.89 -19.69
N ASP A 296 -16.28 -27.30 -20.75
CA ASP A 296 -14.80 -27.21 -20.81
C ASP A 296 -14.27 -25.79 -20.59
N ALA A 297 -15.04 -24.75 -20.97
CA ALA A 297 -14.62 -23.36 -20.78
C ALA A 297 -14.91 -22.87 -19.36
N CYS A 298 -15.94 -23.41 -18.70
CA CYS A 298 -16.20 -23.17 -17.28
C CYS A 298 -15.10 -23.82 -16.43
N ASP A 299 -14.74 -25.08 -16.71
CA ASP A 299 -13.66 -25.78 -16.01
C ASP A 299 -12.30 -25.07 -16.17
N MET A 300 -11.96 -24.62 -17.38
CA MET A 300 -10.72 -23.86 -17.63
C MET A 300 -10.71 -22.51 -16.93
N MET A 301 -11.87 -21.90 -16.69
CA MET A 301 -11.96 -20.63 -15.96
C MET A 301 -11.68 -20.84 -14.47
N ASP A 302 -12.16 -21.95 -13.89
CA ASP A 302 -11.93 -22.31 -12.48
C ASP A 302 -10.46 -22.70 -12.20
N GLU A 303 -9.72 -23.15 -13.22
CA GLU A 303 -8.28 -23.45 -13.11
C GLU A 303 -7.38 -22.21 -13.14
N ILE A 304 -7.90 -21.03 -13.55
CA ILE A 304 -7.10 -19.81 -13.63
C ILE A 304 -7.02 -19.17 -12.24
N GLU A 305 -5.81 -19.14 -11.68
CA GLU A 305 -5.52 -18.41 -10.46
C GLU A 305 -5.59 -16.90 -10.72
N MET A 306 -6.48 -16.21 -10.01
CA MET A 306 -6.59 -14.75 -10.05
C MET A 306 -5.49 -14.14 -9.18
N PRO A 307 -4.77 -13.12 -9.66
CA PRO A 307 -3.74 -12.46 -8.88
C PRO A 307 -4.35 -11.67 -7.73
N GLU A 308 -3.60 -11.56 -6.63
CA GLU A 308 -4.00 -10.72 -5.49
C GLU A 308 -4.06 -9.25 -5.92
N LEU A 309 -5.22 -8.62 -5.71
CA LEU A 309 -5.38 -7.20 -5.99
C LEU A 309 -4.88 -6.35 -4.82
N PRO A 310 -4.39 -5.13 -5.10
CA PRO A 310 -4.24 -4.11 -4.06
C PRO A 310 -5.55 -3.93 -3.28
N PRO A 311 -5.51 -3.77 -1.94
CA PRO A 311 -6.68 -3.64 -1.07
C PRO A 311 -7.79 -2.68 -1.56
N HIS A 312 -7.44 -1.51 -2.11
CA HIS A 312 -8.43 -0.53 -2.60
C HIS A 312 -9.16 -0.98 -3.87
N LEU A 313 -8.61 -1.95 -4.61
CA LEU A 313 -9.26 -2.60 -5.75
C LEU A 313 -9.97 -3.89 -5.33
N GLN A 314 -9.40 -4.63 -4.39
CA GLN A 314 -9.97 -5.89 -3.87
C GLN A 314 -11.35 -5.66 -3.26
N GLU A 315 -11.53 -4.62 -2.43
CA GLU A 315 -12.84 -4.31 -1.82
C GLU A 315 -13.94 -4.08 -2.89
N ILE A 316 -13.59 -3.37 -3.97
CA ILE A 316 -14.51 -3.12 -5.09
C ILE A 316 -14.78 -4.39 -5.88
N PHE A 317 -13.74 -5.19 -6.12
CA PHE A 317 -13.88 -6.46 -6.82
C PHE A 317 -14.84 -7.40 -6.07
N ASP A 318 -14.65 -7.56 -4.75
CA ASP A 318 -15.49 -8.40 -3.89
C ASP A 318 -16.96 -7.94 -3.90
N ASP A 319 -17.19 -6.62 -3.83
CA ASP A 319 -18.54 -6.04 -3.92
C ASP A 319 -19.21 -6.33 -5.28
N ILE A 320 -18.45 -6.27 -6.37
CA ILE A 320 -18.91 -6.58 -7.72
C ILE A 320 -19.21 -8.08 -7.86
N GLU A 321 -18.30 -8.94 -7.41
CA GLU A 321 -18.50 -10.38 -7.40
C GLU A 321 -19.73 -10.77 -6.59
N MET A 322 -19.95 -10.16 -5.42
CA MET A 322 -21.16 -10.39 -4.63
C MET A 322 -22.42 -9.95 -5.40
N LYS A 323 -22.38 -8.75 -6.00
CA LYS A 323 -23.52 -8.18 -6.72
C LYS A 323 -23.93 -8.98 -7.96
N TYR A 324 -22.98 -9.49 -8.73
CA TYR A 324 -23.26 -10.24 -9.96
C TYR A 324 -23.18 -11.76 -9.77
N GLY A 325 -22.60 -12.24 -8.67
CA GLY A 325 -22.56 -13.66 -8.29
C GLY A 325 -23.94 -14.21 -7.93
N GLU A 326 -24.78 -13.41 -7.25
CA GLU A 326 -26.19 -13.76 -7.07
C GLU A 326 -26.97 -13.77 -8.40
N ALA A 327 -26.60 -12.93 -9.36
CA ALA A 327 -27.22 -12.91 -10.69
C ALA A 327 -26.77 -14.08 -11.59
N ARG A 328 -25.60 -14.68 -11.34
CA ARG A 328 -25.16 -15.92 -12.03
C ARG A 328 -25.81 -17.20 -11.48
N TYR A 329 -26.39 -17.14 -10.28
CA TYR A 329 -27.16 -18.26 -9.71
C TYR A 329 -28.39 -18.63 -10.58
N ASP A 330 -28.95 -17.67 -11.30
CA ASP A 330 -30.08 -17.91 -12.22
C ASP A 330 -29.65 -18.58 -13.55
N MET A 331 -28.37 -18.49 -13.95
CA MET A 331 -27.89 -19.05 -15.23
C MET A 331 -27.23 -20.43 -15.10
N HIS A 332 -26.72 -20.79 -13.91
CA HIS A 332 -26.02 -22.07 -13.65
C HIS A 332 -26.71 -22.90 -12.56
N MET A 333 -28.04 -22.78 -12.45
CA MET A 333 -28.82 -23.61 -11.53
C MET A 333 -28.89 -25.05 -12.06
N PRO A 334 -28.52 -26.08 -11.25
CA PRO A 334 -28.64 -27.47 -11.66
C PRO A 334 -30.05 -27.80 -12.20
N PRO A 335 -30.19 -28.61 -13.26
CA PRO A 335 -31.48 -28.93 -13.87
C PRO A 335 -32.52 -29.46 -12.87
N GLU A 336 -32.06 -30.20 -11.85
CA GLU A 336 -32.87 -30.72 -10.75
C GLU A 336 -33.48 -29.60 -9.89
N CYS A 337 -32.73 -28.53 -9.66
CA CYS A 337 -33.17 -27.34 -8.92
C CYS A 337 -34.17 -26.51 -9.74
N ILE A 338 -33.92 -26.32 -11.04
CA ILE A 338 -34.84 -25.62 -11.96
C ILE A 338 -36.17 -26.37 -12.06
N LYS A 339 -36.11 -27.70 -12.21
CA LYS A 339 -37.30 -28.56 -12.32
C LYS A 339 -38.18 -28.51 -11.08
N GLU A 340 -37.58 -28.28 -9.91
CA GLU A 340 -38.29 -28.14 -8.65
C GLU A 340 -38.58 -26.68 -8.25
N GLY A 341 -38.25 -25.72 -9.13
CA GLY A 341 -38.62 -24.32 -8.97
C GLY A 341 -37.83 -23.61 -7.86
N ALA A 342 -36.58 -24.00 -7.62
CA ALA A 342 -35.70 -23.27 -6.72
C ALA A 342 -35.49 -21.84 -7.24
N SER A 343 -35.55 -20.86 -6.34
CA SER A 343 -35.34 -19.45 -6.64
C SER A 343 -34.19 -18.84 -5.84
N THR A 344 -33.57 -19.63 -4.95
CA THR A 344 -32.46 -19.21 -4.12
C THR A 344 -31.41 -20.30 -3.98
N PRO A 345 -30.14 -19.93 -3.70
CA PRO A 345 -29.06 -20.88 -3.37
C PRO A 345 -29.46 -21.90 -2.30
N LYS A 346 -30.10 -21.43 -1.23
CA LYS A 346 -30.53 -22.26 -0.11
C LYS A 346 -31.59 -23.29 -0.51
N GLU A 347 -32.55 -22.89 -1.35
CA GLU A 347 -33.58 -23.80 -1.86
C GLU A 347 -32.97 -24.89 -2.76
N CYS A 348 -32.06 -24.51 -3.66
CA CYS A 348 -31.38 -25.47 -4.51
C CYS A 348 -30.53 -26.44 -3.68
N MET A 349 -29.78 -25.95 -2.68
CA MET A 349 -29.00 -26.80 -1.80
C MET A 349 -29.85 -27.85 -1.06
N LEU A 350 -31.04 -27.47 -0.59
CA LEU A 350 -31.99 -28.40 0.03
C LEU A 350 -32.50 -29.47 -0.96
N ILE A 351 -32.73 -29.09 -2.22
CA ILE A 351 -33.09 -30.02 -3.30
C ILE A 351 -31.96 -31.00 -3.55
N MET A 352 -30.72 -30.51 -3.67
CA MET A 352 -29.54 -31.34 -3.92
C MET A 352 -29.29 -32.33 -2.79
N VAL A 353 -29.43 -31.94 -1.52
CA VAL A 353 -29.32 -32.85 -0.38
C VAL A 353 -30.41 -33.93 -0.43
N ARG A 354 -31.64 -33.55 -0.75
CA ARG A 354 -32.73 -34.52 -0.84
C ARG A 354 -32.51 -35.52 -1.99
N VAL A 355 -31.96 -35.08 -3.12
CA VAL A 355 -31.77 -35.92 -4.32
C VAL A 355 -30.51 -36.78 -4.20
N HIS A 356 -29.39 -36.23 -3.74
CA HIS A 356 -28.07 -36.86 -3.86
C HIS A 356 -27.44 -37.32 -2.54
N ALA A 357 -27.86 -36.81 -1.39
CA ALA A 357 -27.23 -37.20 -0.12
C ALA A 357 -27.64 -38.63 0.29
N PRO A 358 -26.77 -39.39 0.98
CA PRO A 358 -27.13 -40.67 1.61
C PRO A 358 -28.31 -40.51 2.58
N PHE A 359 -29.18 -41.51 2.65
CA PHE A 359 -30.41 -41.47 3.47
C PHE A 359 -30.12 -41.12 4.94
N GLU A 360 -29.03 -41.66 5.47
CA GLU A 360 -28.55 -41.49 6.84
C GLU A 360 -28.14 -40.04 7.14
N CYS A 361 -27.75 -39.26 6.13
CA CYS A 361 -27.24 -37.90 6.28
C CYS A 361 -28.29 -36.81 6.00
N LYS A 362 -29.36 -37.11 5.24
CA LYS A 362 -30.33 -36.12 4.73
C LYS A 362 -30.89 -35.20 5.81
N ASP A 363 -31.39 -35.76 6.90
CA ASP A 363 -32.06 -35.00 7.96
C ASP A 363 -31.09 -34.12 8.76
N ALA A 364 -29.86 -34.58 8.96
CA ALA A 364 -28.84 -33.84 9.70
C ALA A 364 -28.35 -32.63 8.89
N ILE A 365 -28.02 -32.86 7.61
CA ILE A 365 -27.59 -31.80 6.69
C ILE A 365 -28.72 -30.77 6.51
N LYS A 366 -29.95 -31.23 6.29
CA LYS A 366 -31.11 -30.34 6.13
C LYS A 366 -31.29 -29.39 7.32
N LYS A 367 -31.20 -29.91 8.55
CA LYS A 367 -31.34 -29.08 9.76
C LYS A 367 -30.22 -28.05 9.88
N ALA A 368 -29.00 -28.40 9.52
CA ALA A 368 -27.85 -27.49 9.55
C ALA A 368 -27.95 -26.36 8.51
N ILE A 369 -28.53 -26.66 7.33
CA ILE A 369 -28.85 -25.63 6.32
C ILE A 369 -29.98 -24.72 6.81
N GLU A 370 -31.03 -25.29 7.42
CA GLU A 370 -32.17 -24.52 7.93
C GLU A 370 -31.76 -23.57 9.07
N SER A 371 -30.88 -24.02 9.98
CA SER A 371 -30.34 -23.23 11.09
C SER A 371 -29.28 -22.20 10.68
N GLY A 372 -28.72 -22.32 9.46
CA GLY A 372 -27.65 -21.46 8.96
C GLY A 372 -26.25 -21.83 9.50
N GLU A 373 -26.11 -23.02 10.11
CA GLU A 373 -24.83 -23.56 10.58
C GLU A 373 -23.87 -23.86 9.42
N ILE A 374 -24.42 -24.26 8.27
CA ILE A 374 -23.67 -24.45 7.02
C ILE A 374 -24.30 -23.65 5.89
N LYS A 375 -23.44 -23.16 4.97
CA LYS A 375 -23.84 -22.32 3.83
C LYS A 375 -23.39 -22.88 2.47
N ASP A 376 -22.62 -23.96 2.48
CA ASP A 376 -21.95 -24.53 1.30
C ASP A 376 -21.95 -26.07 1.31
N GLU A 377 -21.64 -26.69 0.17
CA GLU A 377 -21.55 -28.15 0.01
C GLU A 377 -20.52 -28.77 0.94
N ARG A 378 -19.41 -28.07 1.18
CA ARG A 378 -18.33 -28.53 2.05
C ARG A 378 -18.82 -28.81 3.47
N GLY A 379 -19.60 -27.90 4.06
CA GLY A 379 -20.21 -28.12 5.37
C GLY A 379 -21.19 -29.30 5.39
N ALA A 380 -21.92 -29.54 4.30
CA ALA A 380 -22.82 -30.69 4.18
C ALA A 380 -22.05 -32.03 4.14
N ARG A 381 -20.93 -32.05 3.43
CA ARG A 381 -20.05 -33.22 3.33
C ARG A 381 -19.43 -33.59 4.68
N ASP A 382 -18.92 -32.60 5.42
CA ASP A 382 -18.33 -32.81 6.75
C ASP A 382 -19.33 -33.42 7.76
N ILE A 383 -20.60 -33.01 7.68
CA ILE A 383 -21.66 -33.59 8.51
C ILE A 383 -21.91 -35.05 8.13
N CYS A 384 -21.98 -35.36 6.83
CA CYS A 384 -22.22 -36.72 6.38
C CYS A 384 -21.04 -37.65 6.68
N ASP A 385 -19.81 -37.18 6.47
CA ASP A 385 -18.60 -37.93 6.75
C ASP A 385 -18.57 -38.33 8.23
N ARG A 386 -18.96 -37.44 9.15
CA ARG A 386 -19.08 -37.75 10.58
C ARG A 386 -20.15 -38.80 10.90
N ILE A 387 -21.27 -38.79 10.19
CA ILE A 387 -22.38 -39.74 10.38
C ILE A 387 -22.03 -41.12 9.84
N MET A 388 -21.32 -41.16 8.71
CA MET A 388 -20.96 -42.38 7.99
C MET A 388 -19.64 -42.99 8.49
N MET A 389 -19.03 -42.42 9.53
CA MET A 389 -17.81 -42.96 10.13
C MET A 389 -18.04 -44.39 10.69
N PRO A 390 -17.11 -45.33 10.43
CA PRO A 390 -17.20 -46.68 10.99
C PRO A 390 -17.17 -46.68 12.53
N PRO A 391 -17.84 -47.64 13.20
CA PRO A 391 -17.83 -47.77 14.66
C PRO A 391 -16.42 -47.86 15.26
N GLU A 392 -15.48 -48.45 14.51
CA GLU A 392 -14.08 -48.61 14.91
C GLU A 392 -13.32 -47.26 14.95
N CYS A 393 -13.92 -46.20 14.42
CA CYS A 393 -13.39 -44.84 14.41
C CYS A 393 -14.08 -43.90 15.40
N GLU A 394 -14.89 -44.44 16.32
CA GLU A 394 -15.58 -43.65 17.35
C GLU A 394 -14.58 -42.88 18.23
N GLY A 395 -14.73 -41.55 18.30
CA GLY A 395 -13.85 -40.66 19.07
C GLY A 395 -12.58 -40.19 18.34
N MET A 396 -12.38 -40.59 17.08
CA MET A 396 -11.25 -40.13 16.24
C MET A 396 -11.69 -39.00 15.29
N SER A 397 -10.74 -38.22 14.79
CA SER A 397 -11.01 -37.34 13.64
C SER A 397 -11.12 -38.16 12.33
N PRO A 398 -11.82 -37.67 11.29
CA PRO A 398 -11.89 -38.35 10.00
C PRO A 398 -10.51 -38.70 9.40
N ASP A 399 -9.53 -37.82 9.53
CA ASP A 399 -8.16 -38.03 9.04
C ASP A 399 -7.38 -39.09 9.84
N GLU A 400 -7.68 -39.21 11.12
CA GLU A 400 -7.07 -40.19 12.03
C GLU A 400 -7.66 -41.58 11.82
N CYS A 401 -8.99 -41.65 11.66
CA CYS A 401 -9.70 -42.85 11.23
C CYS A 401 -9.18 -43.35 9.87
N ALA A 402 -9.06 -42.45 8.88
CA ALA A 402 -8.59 -42.79 7.54
C ALA A 402 -7.17 -43.37 7.55
N ARG A 403 -6.27 -42.87 8.42
CA ARG A 403 -4.94 -43.43 8.61
C ARG A 403 -4.94 -44.81 9.27
N ASN A 404 -5.78 -45.00 10.29
CA ASN A 404 -5.90 -46.28 11.00
C ASN A 404 -6.54 -47.39 10.15
N MET A 405 -7.37 -47.01 9.17
CA MET A 405 -8.03 -47.91 8.23
C MET A 405 -7.21 -48.15 6.95
N MET A 406 -6.00 -47.60 6.83
CA MET A 406 -5.20 -47.79 5.61
C MET A 406 -4.78 -49.26 5.43
N PRO A 407 -4.82 -49.78 4.19
CA PRO A 407 -4.30 -51.10 3.88
C PRO A 407 -2.84 -51.25 4.34
N PRO A 408 -2.42 -52.43 4.82
CA PRO A 408 -1.05 -52.67 5.30
C PRO A 408 0.01 -52.29 4.25
N GLU A 409 -0.29 -52.52 2.98
CA GLU A 409 0.56 -52.22 1.83
C GLU A 409 0.86 -50.72 1.66
N CYS A 410 -0.07 -49.85 2.08
CA CYS A 410 0.10 -48.40 2.09
C CYS A 410 0.82 -47.90 3.34
N VAL A 411 0.55 -48.53 4.49
CA VAL A 411 1.24 -48.24 5.76
C VAL A 411 2.72 -48.60 5.67
N GLU A 412 3.04 -49.76 5.08
CA GLU A 412 4.43 -50.20 4.84
C GLU A 412 5.20 -49.29 3.88
N LYS A 413 4.50 -48.52 3.05
CA LYS A 413 5.08 -47.57 2.09
C LYS A 413 5.06 -46.13 2.58
N ASP A 414 4.63 -45.88 3.82
CA ASP A 414 4.53 -44.56 4.43
C ASP A 414 3.74 -43.56 3.57
N LEU A 415 2.67 -44.04 2.92
CA LEU A 415 1.84 -43.21 2.04
C LEU A 415 0.76 -42.49 2.86
N SER A 416 0.49 -41.22 2.54
CA SER A 416 -0.70 -40.54 3.05
C SER A 416 -1.98 -41.18 2.50
N PRO A 417 -3.15 -40.99 3.14
CA PRO A 417 -4.42 -41.54 2.64
C PRO A 417 -4.72 -41.19 1.18
N ARG A 418 -4.34 -39.98 0.73
CA ARG A 418 -4.54 -39.51 -0.65
C ARG A 418 -3.55 -40.14 -1.63
N GLU A 419 -2.32 -40.41 -1.19
CA GLU A 419 -1.30 -41.11 -2.00
C GLU A 419 -1.59 -42.61 -2.08
N CYS A 420 -2.04 -43.21 -0.99
CA CYS A 420 -2.49 -44.60 -0.96
C CYS A 420 -3.64 -44.82 -1.94
N LYS A 421 -4.64 -43.92 -2.00
CA LYS A 421 -5.73 -44.00 -2.97
C LYS A 421 -5.21 -44.00 -4.42
N LYS A 422 -4.29 -43.10 -4.77
CA LYS A 422 -3.64 -43.07 -6.09
C LYS A 422 -2.79 -44.31 -6.38
N PHE A 423 -2.09 -44.83 -5.36
CA PHE A 423 -1.27 -46.04 -5.46
C PHE A 423 -2.13 -47.30 -5.72
N MET A 424 -3.29 -47.38 -5.08
CA MET A 424 -4.25 -48.47 -5.29
C MET A 424 -4.96 -48.34 -6.64
N ASP A 425 -5.37 -47.12 -7.03
CA ASP A 425 -6.01 -46.86 -8.34
C ASP A 425 -5.05 -47.15 -9.51
N SER A 426 -3.76 -46.84 -9.37
CA SER A 426 -2.74 -47.16 -10.40
C SER A 426 -2.36 -48.65 -10.47
N SER A 427 -2.74 -49.43 -9.45
CA SER A 427 -2.53 -50.88 -9.41
C SER A 427 -3.71 -51.68 -9.99
N MET A 428 -4.85 -51.02 -10.26
CA MET A 428 -5.96 -51.63 -11.00
C MET A 428 -5.69 -51.60 -12.51
N LYS A 429 -5.90 -52.73 -13.20
CA LYS A 429 -5.73 -52.84 -14.66
C LYS A 429 -6.61 -51.80 -15.41
N PRO A 430 -6.13 -51.23 -16.54
CA PRO A 430 -6.88 -50.25 -17.30
C PRO A 430 -8.11 -50.92 -17.92
N GLY A 431 -9.30 -50.51 -17.48
CA GLY A 431 -10.56 -51.08 -17.93
C GLY A 431 -11.80 -50.65 -17.13
N MET A 432 -11.65 -50.03 -15.96
CA MET A 432 -12.75 -49.34 -15.28
C MET A 432 -12.60 -47.83 -15.45
N GLY A 433 -13.15 -47.30 -16.54
CA GLY A 433 -13.59 -45.91 -16.53
C GLY A 433 -14.85 -45.79 -15.64
N PRO A 434 -15.23 -44.58 -15.20
CA PRO A 434 -16.55 -44.37 -14.61
C PRO A 434 -17.60 -44.80 -15.65
N GLY A 435 -18.31 -45.88 -15.36
CA GLY A 435 -19.33 -46.41 -16.24
C GLY A 435 -20.43 -45.37 -16.48
N PRO A 436 -21.10 -45.41 -17.65
CA PRO A 436 -22.16 -44.47 -17.99
C PRO A 436 -23.28 -44.58 -16.96
N GLY A 437 -23.64 -43.45 -16.34
CA GLY A 437 -24.80 -43.39 -15.48
C GLY A 437 -26.05 -43.77 -16.28
N PHE A 438 -26.78 -44.79 -15.83
CA PHE A 438 -28.23 -44.97 -15.95
C PHE A 438 -28.59 -46.28 -15.24
N GLY A 439 -29.10 -46.18 -14.02
CA GLY A 439 -29.62 -47.32 -13.25
C GLY A 439 -30.41 -46.81 -12.04
N GLN A 440 -31.50 -47.49 -11.68
CA GLN A 440 -32.43 -47.16 -10.58
C GLN A 440 -31.76 -46.54 -9.34
N ASP A 441 -32.39 -45.50 -8.78
CA ASP A 441 -31.99 -44.86 -7.51
C ASP A 441 -32.12 -45.85 -6.32
N CYS A 442 -31.11 -46.71 -6.17
CA CYS A 442 -30.98 -47.60 -5.03
C CYS A 442 -30.84 -46.81 -3.72
N GLY A 443 -30.30 -45.59 -3.76
CA GLY A 443 -30.14 -44.69 -2.61
C GLY A 443 -31.46 -44.31 -1.93
N GLY A 444 -32.58 -44.36 -2.66
CA GLY A 444 -33.92 -44.10 -2.15
C GLY A 444 -34.58 -45.23 -1.35
N ILE A 445 -33.99 -46.43 -1.28
CA ILE A 445 -34.62 -47.61 -0.66
C ILE A 445 -34.49 -47.56 0.87
N GLN A 446 -35.60 -47.47 1.61
CA GLN A 446 -35.57 -47.39 3.08
C GLN A 446 -35.03 -48.64 3.78
N ASP A 447 -35.29 -49.83 3.23
CA ASP A 447 -34.86 -51.10 3.82
C ASP A 447 -33.40 -51.39 3.45
N SER A 448 -32.54 -51.51 4.45
CA SER A 448 -31.08 -51.65 4.27
C SER A 448 -30.69 -52.92 3.51
N MET A 449 -31.41 -54.03 3.70
CA MET A 449 -31.13 -55.30 3.01
C MET A 449 -31.57 -55.23 1.55
N LYS A 450 -32.74 -54.63 1.27
CA LYS A 450 -33.20 -54.41 -0.11
C LYS A 450 -32.36 -53.39 -0.86
N ARG A 451 -31.80 -52.41 -0.15
CA ARG A 451 -30.85 -51.44 -0.70
C ARG A 451 -29.55 -52.13 -1.11
N LEU A 452 -29.01 -52.97 -0.24
CA LEU A 452 -27.84 -53.78 -0.53
C LEU A 452 -28.10 -54.73 -1.72
N GLU A 453 -29.25 -55.39 -1.76
CA GLU A 453 -29.66 -56.23 -2.90
C GLU A 453 -29.80 -55.43 -4.20
N CYS A 454 -30.23 -54.17 -4.16
CA CYS A 454 -30.31 -53.30 -5.33
C CYS A 454 -28.92 -53.03 -5.92
N TYR A 455 -27.94 -52.70 -5.08
CA TYR A 455 -26.55 -52.54 -5.50
C TYR A 455 -25.92 -53.86 -5.97
N ASP A 456 -26.16 -54.96 -5.27
CA ASP A 456 -25.65 -56.29 -5.62
C ASP A 456 -26.22 -56.81 -6.96
N ASN A 457 -27.50 -56.53 -7.26
CA ASN A 457 -28.12 -56.93 -8.52
C ASN A 457 -27.61 -56.08 -9.70
N MET A 458 -27.30 -54.79 -9.50
CA MET A 458 -26.64 -53.98 -10.52
C MET A 458 -25.23 -54.50 -10.86
N GLY A 459 -24.52 -55.07 -9.88
CA GLY A 459 -23.24 -55.74 -10.12
C GLY A 459 -23.34 -57.05 -10.91
N LYS A 460 -24.49 -57.72 -10.88
CA LYS A 460 -24.72 -58.99 -11.61
C LYS A 460 -25.15 -58.79 -13.06
N ASP A 461 -25.92 -57.76 -13.39
CA ASP A 461 -26.32 -57.47 -14.78
C ASP A 461 -25.13 -57.03 -15.66
N MET A 462 -24.02 -56.56 -15.08
CA MET A 462 -22.77 -56.33 -15.81
C MET A 462 -21.97 -57.62 -16.07
N GLY A 463 -22.33 -58.75 -15.43
CA GLY A 463 -21.65 -60.04 -15.56
C GLY A 463 -22.18 -60.95 -16.67
N GLU A 464 -23.37 -60.67 -17.23
CA GLU A 464 -23.98 -61.49 -18.31
C GLU A 464 -23.84 -60.87 -19.72
N GLN A 465 -23.12 -59.75 -19.87
CA GLN A 465 -22.71 -59.19 -21.17
C GLN A 465 -21.19 -59.20 -21.40
N TYR A 466 -20.44 -60.06 -20.70
CA TYR A 466 -19.02 -60.33 -20.97
C TYR A 466 -18.71 -61.83 -21.05
#